data_AF-A0A7K3H3H2-F1
#
_entry.id   AF-A0A7K3H3H2-F1
#
_cell.length_a   1.000
_cell.length_b   1.000
_cell.length_c   1.000
_cell.angle_alpha   90.00
_cell.angle_beta   90.00
_cell.angle_gamma   90.00
#
_symmetry.space_group_name_H-M   'P 1'
#
loop_
_entity.id
_entity.type
_entity.pdbx_description
1 polymer ?
#
loop_
_entity_poly.entity_id
_entity_poly.type
_entity_poly.pdbx_seq_one_letter_code
_entity_poly.pdbx_strand_id
1 'polypeptide(L)'
;MILLLSTSDTDLLSARAAGGPVPYRLGNPARLRLDDLPALLEGTDLVVVRLLGGIRAWQDGLDALLAGERPVVVLSGEQAPDAQLMAASTVPVGIAAEAHAYLAHGGPANLGQLARFLSDTVLLTGHGFAPPEP
;
A
#
# COMPACT_ATOMS: atom_id res chain seq x y z
N MET A 1 -1.34 1.02 12.20
CA MET A 1 -0.79 -0.14 11.45
C MET A 1 -1.24 -0.05 10.01
N ILE A 2 -0.34 -0.32 9.04
CA ILE A 2 -0.66 -0.29 7.61
C ILE A 2 -0.77 -1.73 7.08
N LEU A 3 -1.80 -2.01 6.29
CA LEU A 3 -1.90 -3.24 5.51
C LEU A 3 -1.28 -3.03 4.13
N LEU A 4 -0.25 -3.79 3.78
CA LEU A 4 0.31 -3.86 2.43
C LEU A 4 -0.15 -5.14 1.73
N LEU A 5 -0.94 -4.96 0.69
CA LEU A 5 -1.37 -5.98 -0.25
C LEU A 5 -0.57 -5.82 -1.54
N SER A 6 0.46 -6.64 -1.77
CA SER A 6 1.28 -6.55 -2.99
C SER A 6 1.37 -7.89 -3.70
N THR A 7 1.24 -7.88 -5.03
CA THR A 7 1.52 -9.06 -5.86
C THR A 7 3.02 -9.38 -5.95
N SER A 8 3.89 -8.44 -5.57
CA SER A 8 5.35 -8.60 -5.52
C SER A 8 5.78 -9.12 -4.14
N ASP A 9 6.27 -10.37 -4.08
CA ASP A 9 6.81 -10.92 -2.84
C ASP A 9 8.06 -10.16 -2.35
N THR A 10 8.80 -9.50 -3.25
CA THR A 10 9.92 -8.61 -2.91
C THR A 10 9.47 -7.41 -2.09
N ASP A 11 8.31 -6.84 -2.40
CA ASP A 11 7.75 -5.72 -1.62
C ASP A 11 7.40 -6.18 -0.21
N LEU A 12 6.76 -7.36 -0.10
CA LEU A 12 6.36 -7.93 1.19
C LEU A 12 7.58 -8.28 2.04
N LEU A 13 8.65 -8.83 1.44
CA LEU A 13 9.92 -9.07 2.11
C LEU A 13 10.58 -7.77 2.57
N SER A 14 10.57 -6.74 1.72
CA SER A 14 11.14 -5.42 2.03
C SER A 14 10.38 -4.74 3.18
N ALA A 15 9.05 -4.74 3.14
CA ALA A 15 8.20 -4.19 4.19
C ALA A 15 8.37 -4.93 5.53
N ARG A 16 8.55 -6.25 5.49
CA ARG A 16 8.87 -7.05 6.69
C ARG A 16 10.23 -6.67 7.29
N ALA A 17 11.22 -6.36 6.45
CA ALA A 17 12.57 -5.98 6.87
C ALA A 17 12.69 -4.50 7.26
N ALA A 18 11.76 -3.63 6.83
CA ALA A 18 11.80 -2.19 7.06
C ALA A 18 11.81 -1.81 8.55
N GLY A 19 11.06 -2.56 9.37
CA GLY A 19 10.87 -2.25 10.79
C GLY A 19 10.34 -0.82 11.03
N GLY A 20 10.60 -0.28 12.21
CA GLY A 20 10.25 1.10 12.56
C GLY A 20 8.93 1.25 13.33
N PRO A 21 8.51 2.50 13.60
CA PRO A 21 7.41 2.78 14.52
C PRO A 21 6.02 2.45 13.93
N VAL A 22 5.90 2.35 12.61
CA VAL A 22 4.64 2.04 11.91
C VAL A 22 4.72 0.61 11.40
N PRO A 23 4.04 -0.36 12.04
CA PRO A 23 4.12 -1.76 11.62
C PRO A 23 3.29 -2.02 10.36
N TYR A 24 3.78 -2.97 9.56
CA TYR A 24 3.04 -3.54 8.45
C TYR A 24 2.35 -4.85 8.82
N ARG A 25 1.12 -5.00 8.31
CA ARG A 25 0.52 -6.29 8.03
C ARG A 25 0.63 -6.55 6.54
N LEU A 26 0.84 -7.81 6.15
CA LEU A 26 1.23 -8.16 4.78
C LEU A 26 0.28 -9.22 4.21
N GLY A 27 -0.04 -9.10 2.92
CA GLY A 27 -0.75 -10.13 2.16
C GLY A 27 -0.42 -10.05 0.68
N ASN A 28 -0.51 -11.17 -0.03
CA ASN A 28 -0.38 -11.19 -1.49
C ASN A 28 -1.76 -11.44 -2.12
N PRO A 29 -2.35 -10.46 -2.83
CA PRO A 29 -3.65 -10.60 -3.49
C PRO A 29 -3.80 -11.84 -4.36
N ALA A 30 -2.72 -12.28 -5.03
CA ALA A 30 -2.75 -13.46 -5.89
C ALA A 30 -2.97 -14.79 -5.13
N ARG A 31 -2.81 -14.77 -3.80
CA ARG A 31 -2.98 -15.95 -2.93
C ARG A 31 -3.99 -15.71 -1.80
N LEU A 32 -4.62 -14.53 -1.75
CA LEU A 32 -5.56 -14.15 -0.71
C LEU A 32 -6.98 -14.55 -1.12
N ARG A 33 -7.66 -15.31 -0.26
CA ARG A 33 -9.11 -15.56 -0.42
C ARG A 33 -9.86 -14.33 0.11
N LEU A 34 -10.89 -13.87 -0.60
CA LEU A 34 -11.64 -12.70 -0.16
C LEU A 34 -12.32 -12.87 1.20
N ASP A 35 -12.74 -14.08 1.54
CA ASP A 35 -13.32 -14.38 2.86
C ASP A 35 -12.35 -14.14 4.02
N ASP A 36 -11.03 -14.15 3.76
CA ASP A 36 -9.99 -13.90 4.76
C ASP A 36 -9.66 -12.39 4.90
N LEU A 37 -10.13 -11.55 3.96
CA LEU A 37 -9.85 -10.12 3.94
C LEU A 37 -10.34 -9.37 5.20
N PRO A 38 -11.55 -9.65 5.75
CA PRO A 38 -12.00 -8.99 6.98
C PRO A 38 -11.06 -9.18 8.17
N ALA A 39 -10.57 -10.41 8.38
CA ALA A 39 -9.60 -10.70 9.44
C ALA A 39 -8.27 -9.98 9.18
N LEU A 40 -7.84 -9.92 7.91
CA LEU A 40 -6.63 -9.19 7.54
C LEU A 40 -6.76 -7.68 7.75
N LEU A 41 -7.97 -7.11 7.69
CA LEU A 41 -8.21 -5.67 7.91
C LEU A 41 -8.31 -5.28 9.40
N GLU A 42 -8.56 -6.23 10.30
CA GLU A 42 -8.83 -5.96 11.71
C GLU A 42 -7.66 -5.24 12.41
N GLY A 43 -7.89 -4.05 12.97
CA GLY A 43 -6.84 -3.25 13.62
C GLY A 43 -5.83 -2.61 12.65
N THR A 44 -6.14 -2.56 11.36
CA THR A 44 -5.40 -1.75 10.36
C THR A 44 -6.11 -0.40 10.17
N ASP A 45 -5.32 0.64 9.95
CA ASP A 45 -5.81 2.02 9.83
C ASP A 45 -5.79 2.53 8.38
N LEU A 46 -4.95 1.93 7.53
CA LEU A 46 -4.78 2.28 6.13
C LEU A 46 -4.37 1.05 5.31
N VAL A 47 -4.83 0.97 4.06
CA VAL A 47 -4.50 -0.12 3.14
C VAL A 47 -3.74 0.41 1.92
N VAL A 48 -2.65 -0.24 1.56
CA VAL A 48 -1.93 -0.05 0.30
C VAL A 48 -2.09 -1.31 -0.54
N VAL A 49 -2.61 -1.17 -1.75
CA VAL A 49 -2.75 -2.26 -2.73
C VAL A 49 -1.84 -1.97 -3.91
N ARG A 50 -0.95 -2.90 -4.24
CA ARG A 50 -0.06 -2.81 -5.40
C ARG A 50 -0.25 -4.02 -6.30
N LEU A 51 -0.71 -3.78 -7.53
CA LEU A 51 -1.15 -4.85 -8.45
C LEU A 51 -0.39 -4.81 -9.78
N LEU A 52 0.01 -5.98 -10.26
CA LEU A 52 0.34 -6.20 -11.67
C LEU A 52 -0.93 -6.54 -12.46
N GLY A 53 -1.06 -6.02 -13.68
CA GLY A 53 -2.21 -6.31 -14.56
C GLY A 53 -3.43 -5.39 -14.41
N GLY A 54 -3.29 -4.26 -13.69
CA GLY A 54 -4.35 -3.24 -13.56
C GLY A 54 -5.49 -3.64 -12.61
N ILE A 55 -6.55 -2.83 -12.57
CA ILE A 55 -7.70 -3.01 -11.64
C ILE A 55 -8.32 -4.41 -11.75
N ARG A 56 -8.48 -4.92 -12.98
CA ARG A 56 -9.15 -6.20 -13.24
C ARG A 56 -8.43 -7.40 -12.64
N ALA A 57 -7.14 -7.28 -12.30
CA ALA A 57 -6.39 -8.35 -11.67
C ALA A 57 -6.95 -8.73 -10.28
N TRP A 58 -7.63 -7.81 -9.60
CA TRP A 58 -8.17 -8.04 -8.26
C TRP A 58 -9.38 -7.15 -7.94
N GLN A 59 -10.29 -7.00 -8.92
CA GLN A 59 -11.44 -6.08 -8.86
C GLN A 59 -12.30 -6.27 -7.61
N ASP A 60 -12.76 -7.50 -7.34
CA ASP A 60 -13.65 -7.78 -6.21
C ASP A 60 -13.03 -7.42 -4.85
N GLY A 61 -11.71 -7.58 -4.73
CA GLY A 61 -10.98 -7.18 -3.53
C GLY A 61 -10.83 -5.66 -3.40
N LEU A 62 -10.59 -4.97 -4.51
CA LEU A 62 -10.61 -3.50 -4.53
C LEU A 62 -12.00 -2.96 -4.19
N ASP A 63 -13.06 -3.52 -4.76
CA ASP A 63 -14.44 -3.09 -4.49
C ASP A 63 -14.78 -3.26 -3.00
N ALA A 64 -14.39 -4.39 -2.41
CA ALA A 64 -14.57 -4.63 -0.97
C ALA A 64 -13.80 -3.64 -0.09
N LEU A 65 -12.57 -3.27 -0.47
CA LEU A 65 -11.76 -2.28 0.26
C LEU A 65 -12.34 -0.87 0.13
N LEU A 66 -12.74 -0.48 -1.08
CA LEU A 66 -13.23 0.86 -1.40
C LEU A 66 -14.64 1.13 -0.87
N ALA A 67 -15.42 0.08 -0.62
CA ALA A 67 -16.69 0.19 0.10
C ALA A 67 -16.53 0.41 1.61
N GLY A 68 -15.31 0.23 2.15
CA GLY A 68 -14.99 0.44 3.55
C GLY A 68 -14.69 1.89 3.91
N GLU A 69 -14.47 2.15 5.20
CA GLU A 69 -14.19 3.50 5.73
C GLU A 69 -12.69 3.85 5.76
N ARG A 70 -11.81 2.87 5.56
CA ARG A 70 -10.36 3.05 5.66
C ARG A 70 -9.81 3.74 4.42
N PRO A 71 -8.80 4.62 4.54
CA PRO A 71 -8.07 5.10 3.38
C PRO A 71 -7.41 3.94 2.62
N VAL A 72 -7.55 3.95 1.29
CA VAL A 72 -6.98 2.96 0.37
C VAL A 72 -6.09 3.67 -0.65
N VAL A 73 -4.85 3.22 -0.77
CA VAL A 73 -3.90 3.64 -1.80
C VAL A 73 -3.76 2.51 -2.81
N VAL A 74 -4.11 2.74 -4.06
CA VAL A 74 -4.13 1.71 -5.11
C VAL A 74 -3.12 2.07 -6.20
N LEU A 75 -2.10 1.22 -6.37
CA LEU A 75 -0.88 1.53 -7.13
C LEU A 75 -0.54 0.42 -8.12
N SER A 76 0.17 0.81 -9.18
CA SER A 76 0.73 -0.13 -10.14
C SER A 76 1.92 -0.89 -9.56
N GLY A 77 1.98 -2.19 -9.86
CA GLY A 77 3.17 -3.04 -9.70
C GLY A 77 4.26 -2.75 -10.73
N GLU A 78 3.93 -2.04 -11.81
CA GLU A 78 4.88 -1.63 -12.84
C GLU A 78 5.74 -0.45 -12.39
N GLN A 79 6.86 -0.24 -13.07
CA GLN A 79 7.72 0.93 -12.89
C GLN A 79 7.01 2.23 -13.26
N ALA A 80 6.15 2.19 -14.29
CA ALA A 80 5.31 3.32 -14.65
C ALA A 80 4.05 3.36 -13.78
N PRO A 81 3.58 4.55 -13.36
CA PRO A 81 2.29 4.69 -12.70
C PRO A 81 1.14 4.32 -13.65
N ASP A 82 0.07 3.77 -13.08
CA ASP A 82 -1.18 3.50 -13.79
C ASP A 82 -2.24 4.49 -13.30
N ALA A 83 -2.70 5.35 -14.21
CA ALA A 83 -3.65 6.41 -13.89
C ALA A 83 -5.00 5.87 -13.40
N GLN A 84 -5.45 4.72 -13.89
CA GLN A 84 -6.72 4.12 -13.49
C GLN A 84 -6.63 3.57 -12.07
N LEU A 85 -5.54 2.88 -11.74
CA LEU A 85 -5.26 2.42 -10.38
C LEU A 85 -5.13 3.61 -9.41
N MET A 86 -4.35 4.63 -9.78
CA MET A 86 -4.19 5.82 -8.92
C MET A 86 -5.52 6.54 -8.68
N ALA A 87 -6.37 6.67 -9.71
CA ALA A 87 -7.68 7.29 -9.59
C ALA A 87 -8.65 6.50 -8.69
N ALA A 88 -8.41 5.21 -8.47
CA ALA A 88 -9.19 4.39 -7.53
C ALA A 88 -8.77 4.62 -6.07
N SER A 89 -7.66 5.31 -5.81
CA SER A 89 -7.22 5.63 -4.45
C SER A 89 -8.19 6.60 -3.78
N THR A 90 -8.41 6.44 -2.47
CA THR A 90 -9.24 7.35 -1.67
C THR A 90 -8.43 8.49 -1.03
N VAL A 91 -7.14 8.58 -1.34
CA VAL A 91 -6.23 9.64 -0.90
C VAL A 91 -5.97 10.64 -2.03
N PRO A 92 -5.52 11.87 -1.74
CA PRO A 92 -5.09 12.82 -2.78
C PRO A 92 -4.06 12.20 -3.74
N VAL A 93 -4.17 12.53 -5.03
CA VAL A 93 -3.32 11.98 -6.09
C VAL A 93 -1.82 12.17 -5.83
N GLY A 94 -1.42 13.27 -5.19
CA GLY A 94 -0.02 13.51 -4.81
C GLY A 94 0.50 12.51 -3.79
N ILE A 95 -0.35 12.05 -2.84
CA ILE A 95 0.01 11.01 -1.87
C ILE A 95 0.15 9.66 -2.57
N ALA A 96 -0.78 9.32 -3.47
CA ALA A 96 -0.68 8.09 -4.25
C ALA A 96 0.59 8.08 -5.14
N ALA A 97 0.94 9.21 -5.75
CA ALA A 97 2.14 9.34 -6.58
C ALA A 97 3.43 9.14 -5.78
N GLU A 98 3.55 9.79 -4.62
CA GLU A 98 4.71 9.65 -3.74
C GLU A 98 4.83 8.21 -3.19
N ALA A 99 3.69 7.60 -2.81
CA ALA A 99 3.65 6.21 -2.38
C ALA A 99 4.09 5.24 -3.49
N HIS A 100 3.70 5.50 -4.74
CA HIS A 100 4.17 4.74 -5.89
C HIS A 100 5.69 4.85 -6.04
N ALA A 101 6.26 6.04 -5.89
CA ALA A 101 7.72 6.24 -6.00
C ALA A 101 8.51 5.42 -4.97
N TYR A 102 8.10 5.39 -3.69
CA TYR A 102 8.75 4.52 -2.69
C TYR A 102 8.71 3.04 -3.08
N LEU A 103 7.59 2.56 -3.62
CA LEU A 103 7.42 1.15 -4.00
C LEU A 103 8.11 0.81 -5.33
N ALA A 104 8.23 1.77 -6.24
CA ALA A 104 8.93 1.62 -7.51
C ALA A 104 10.45 1.47 -7.29
N HIS A 105 11.02 2.27 -6.39
CA HIS A 105 12.41 2.13 -5.95
C HIS A 105 12.62 0.94 -5.01
N GLY A 106 11.64 0.65 -4.14
CA GLY A 106 11.59 -0.55 -3.31
C GLY A 106 12.69 -0.60 -2.24
N GLY A 107 12.83 -1.78 -1.62
CA GLY A 107 13.82 -2.01 -0.57
C GLY A 107 13.38 -1.57 0.84
N PRO A 108 13.96 -2.16 1.91
CA PRO A 108 13.47 -1.98 3.27
C PRO A 108 13.49 -0.53 3.76
N ALA A 109 14.48 0.27 3.34
CA ALA A 109 14.59 1.68 3.73
C ALA A 109 13.40 2.50 3.18
N ASN A 110 13.12 2.39 1.88
CA ASN A 110 11.98 3.06 1.26
C ASN A 110 10.65 2.57 1.83
N LEU A 111 10.49 1.26 2.06
CA LEU A 111 9.25 0.75 2.67
C LEU A 111 9.06 1.26 4.12
N GLY A 112 10.15 1.49 4.85
CA GLY A 112 10.09 2.13 6.18
C GLY A 112 9.67 3.59 6.10
N GLN A 113 10.21 4.34 5.13
CA GLN A 113 9.81 5.75 4.90
C GLN A 113 8.38 5.87 4.36
N LEU A 114 7.96 4.98 3.47
CA LEU A 114 6.57 4.88 3.00
C LEU A 114 5.59 4.74 4.17
N ALA A 115 5.92 3.90 5.16
CA ALA A 115 5.04 3.69 6.31
C ALA A 115 4.87 4.97 7.12
N ARG A 116 5.97 5.70 7.36
CA ARG A 116 5.96 6.98 8.07
C ARG A 116 5.25 8.06 7.26
N PHE A 117 5.53 8.15 5.96
CA PHE A 117 4.88 9.06 5.03
C PHE A 117 3.37 8.92 5.07
N LEU A 118 2.84 7.72 4.86
CA LEU A 118 1.40 7.47 4.85
C LEU A 118 0.78 7.69 6.24
N SER A 119 1.47 7.29 7.30
CA SER A 119 1.00 7.54 8.67
C SER A 119 0.89 9.04 8.96
N ASP A 120 1.91 9.82 8.63
CA ASP A 120 1.94 11.25 8.94
C ASP A 120 1.00 12.05 8.03
N THR A 121 0.90 11.71 6.74
CA THR A 121 0.12 12.50 5.78
C THR A 121 -1.35 12.10 5.71
N VAL A 122 -1.68 10.84 5.96
CA VAL A 122 -3.06 10.33 5.88
C VAL A 122 -3.68 10.15 7.26
N LEU A 123 -2.91 9.63 8.22
CA LEU A 123 -3.39 9.37 9.59
C LEU A 123 -3.02 10.48 10.59
N LEU A 124 -2.36 11.54 10.11
CA LEU A 124 -2.00 12.74 10.89
C LEU A 124 -1.13 12.41 12.12
N THR A 125 -0.21 11.46 11.98
CA THR A 125 0.83 11.19 12.98
C THR A 125 2.03 12.13 12.82
N GLY A 126 3.15 11.86 13.49
CA GLY A 126 4.35 12.72 13.46
C GLY A 126 5.67 11.96 13.60
N HIS A 127 5.87 10.90 12.82
CA HIS A 127 7.09 10.10 12.83
C HIS A 127 8.26 10.74 12.05
N GLY A 128 7.96 11.62 11.10
CA GLY A 128 8.91 12.17 10.13
C GLY A 128 9.28 11.15 9.05
N PHE A 129 9.44 11.60 7.81
CA PHE A 129 9.82 10.75 6.68
C PHE A 129 10.83 11.44 5.77
N ALA A 130 11.66 10.65 5.09
CA ALA A 130 12.61 11.09 4.07
C ALA A 130 12.10 10.69 2.66
N PRO A 131 12.39 11.45 1.60
CA PRO A 131 11.90 11.14 0.24
C PRO A 131 12.39 9.77 -0.27
N PRO A 132 11.77 9.21 -1.32
CA PRO A 132 12.20 7.97 -1.96
C PRO A 132 13.65 8.06 -2.48
N GLU A 133 14.42 6.98 -2.29
CA GLU A 133 15.81 6.85 -2.77
C GLU A 133 15.93 5.71 -3.81
N PRO A 134 16.73 5.88 -4.89
CA PRO A 134 16.86 4.89 -5.97
C PRO A 134 17.72 3.66 -5.65
#